data_AF-A0A183NH42-F1
#
_entry.id   AF-A0A183NH42-F1
#
_cell.length_a   1.000
_cell.length_b   1.000
_cell.length_c   1.000
_cell.angle_alpha   90.00
_cell.angle_beta   90.00
_cell.angle_gamma   90.00
#
_symmetry.space_group_name_H-M   'P 1'
#
loop_
_entity.id
_entity.type
_entity.pdbx_description
1 polymer ?
#
loop_
_entity_poly.entity_id
_entity_poly.type
_entity_poly.pdbx_seq_one_letter_code
_entity_poly.pdbx_strand_id
1 'polypeptide(L)'
;MQLDDLYISDDSALLSHTHQQIQMETVNEAAVSDVMGFNIHKKTNILKFNTDITNQVTLDEEDLDELECLMYLSNIIDKQGGSDADVNARNGNANATFLQLENI
;
A
#
# COMPACT_ATOMS: atom_id res chain seq x y z
N MET A 1 5.26 5.47 -20.45
CA MET A 1 5.92 6.25 -19.40
C MET A 1 6.52 5.23 -18.44
N GLN A 2 7.83 5.01 -18.55
CA GLN A 2 8.60 4.17 -17.63
C GLN A 2 8.68 4.91 -16.30
N LEU A 3 8.26 4.25 -15.22
CA LEU A 3 8.37 4.76 -13.86
C LEU A 3 9.76 4.37 -13.34
N ASP A 4 10.79 5.01 -13.90
CA ASP A 4 12.15 4.93 -13.38
C ASP A 4 12.37 6.14 -12.44
N ASP A 5 12.88 5.84 -11.25
CA ASP A 5 13.21 6.74 -10.14
C ASP A 5 12.05 7.44 -9.42
N LEU A 6 11.57 6.77 -8.35
CA LEU A 6 11.03 7.49 -7.20
C LEU A 6 11.48 6.78 -5.92
N TYR A 7 12.38 7.44 -5.19
CA TYR A 7 12.85 7.17 -3.83
C TYR A 7 11.92 6.23 -3.03
N ILE A 8 12.21 4.93 -3.07
CA ILE A 8 11.47 3.92 -2.31
C ILE A 8 11.97 4.04 -0.87
N SER A 9 11.17 4.75 -0.06
CA SER A 9 11.08 4.58 1.40
C SER A 9 11.15 3.09 1.77
N ASP A 10 11.53 2.74 3.00
CA ASP A 10 11.65 1.37 3.56
C ASP A 10 10.39 0.45 3.43
N ASP A 11 9.41 0.77 2.59
CA ASP A 11 8.14 0.08 2.40
C ASP A 11 7.94 -0.23 0.90
N SER A 12 8.22 -1.48 0.50
CA SER A 12 7.77 -2.08 -0.76
C SER A 12 6.27 -2.36 -0.71
N ALA A 13 5.56 -2.11 -1.81
CA ALA A 13 4.14 -2.44 -1.94
C ALA A 13 3.92 -3.28 -3.20
N LEU A 14 3.45 -4.52 -3.03
CA LEU A 14 3.10 -5.44 -4.12
C LEU A 14 1.58 -5.56 -4.21
N LEU A 15 1.04 -5.54 -5.43
CA LEU A 15 -0.39 -5.67 -5.69
C LEU A 15 -0.68 -7.03 -6.32
N SER A 16 -1.53 -7.81 -5.67
CA SER A 16 -1.87 -9.17 -6.06
C SER A 16 -3.37 -9.41 -6.09
N HIS A 17 -3.81 -10.31 -6.97
CA HIS A 17 -5.24 -10.61 -7.17
C HIS A 17 -5.68 -11.98 -6.64
N THR A 18 -4.74 -12.87 -6.33
CA THR A 18 -5.05 -14.23 -5.83
C THR A 18 -4.31 -14.51 -4.53
N HIS A 19 -4.90 -15.31 -3.63
CA HIS A 19 -4.25 -15.70 -2.37
C HIS A 19 -2.91 -16.42 -2.58
N GLN A 20 -2.82 -17.27 -3.62
CA GLN A 20 -1.57 -17.95 -3.99
C GLN A 20 -0.48 -16.97 -4.40
N GLN A 21 -0.83 -15.92 -5.14
CA GLN A 21 0.12 -14.89 -5.55
C GLN A 21 0.58 -14.06 -4.36
N ILE A 22 -0.34 -13.65 -3.47
CA ILE A 22 -0.01 -12.95 -2.23
C ILE A 22 0.96 -13.78 -1.40
N GLN A 23 0.67 -15.07 -1.18
CA GLN A 23 1.55 -15.96 -0.42
C GLN A 23 2.96 -16.07 -1.05
N MET A 24 3.03 -16.27 -2.37
CA MET A 24 4.30 -16.39 -3.07
C MET A 24 5.12 -15.09 -3.00
N GLU A 25 4.48 -13.93 -3.16
CA GLU A 25 5.12 -12.62 -3.06
C GLU A 25 5.64 -12.34 -1.66
N THR A 26 4.85 -12.64 -0.62
CA THR A 26 5.26 -12.53 0.80
C THR A 26 6.50 -13.37 1.10
N VAL A 27 6.51 -14.64 0.68
CA VAL A 27 7.66 -15.54 0.91
C VAL A 27 8.89 -15.06 0.14
N ASN A 28 8.72 -14.57 -1.08
CA ASN A 28 9.83 -14.05 -1.88
C ASN A 28 10.39 -12.75 -1.29
N GLU A 29 9.56 -11.84 -0.81
CA GLU A 29 9.98 -10.61 -0.14
C GLU A 29 10.74 -10.90 1.15
N ALA A 30 10.28 -11.86 1.95
CA ALA A 30 11.00 -12.34 3.14
C ALA A 30 12.37 -12.94 2.77
N ALA A 31 12.44 -13.77 1.73
CA ALA A 31 13.71 -14.34 1.29
C ALA A 31 14.69 -13.27 0.77
N VAL A 32 14.21 -12.27 0.02
CA VAL A 32 15.02 -11.14 -0.44
C VAL A 32 15.50 -10.29 0.75
N SER A 33 14.65 -10.10 1.75
CA SER A 33 14.99 -9.46 3.02
C SER A 33 16.18 -10.10 3.69
N ASP A 34 16.12 -11.41 3.89
CA ASP A 34 17.11 -12.17 4.64
C ASP A 34 18.46 -12.09 3.95
N VAL A 35 18.47 -12.17 2.62
CA VAL A 35 19.67 -11.98 1.79
C VAL A 35 20.24 -10.58 1.94
N MET A 36 19.38 -9.56 2.06
CA MET A 36 19.81 -8.18 2.27
C MET A 36 20.11 -7.83 3.74
N GLY A 37 19.90 -8.77 4.67
CA GLY A 37 20.06 -8.54 6.11
C GLY A 37 19.00 -7.61 6.71
N PHE A 38 17.87 -7.44 6.02
CA PHE A 38 16.71 -6.70 6.53
C PHE A 38 15.89 -7.62 7.45
N ASN A 39 15.35 -7.08 8.53
CA ASN A 39 14.51 -7.82 9.47
C ASN A 39 13.04 -7.65 9.09
N ILE A 40 12.57 -8.39 8.08
CA ILE A 40 11.21 -8.25 7.52
C ILE A 40 10.14 -8.99 8.33
N HIS A 41 10.54 -9.90 9.22
CA HIS A 41 9.65 -10.65 10.13
C HIS A 41 8.69 -9.78 10.97
N LYS A 42 8.87 -8.46 11.04
CA LYS A 42 8.04 -7.56 11.86
C LYS A 42 7.33 -6.45 11.07
N LYS A 43 7.55 -6.32 9.76
CA LYS A 43 7.08 -5.15 9.01
C LYS A 43 6.16 -5.45 7.83
N THR A 44 6.04 -6.72 7.43
CA THR A 44 5.12 -7.10 6.35
C THR A 44 3.68 -7.12 6.86
N ASN A 45 2.85 -6.25 6.30
CA ASN A 45 1.42 -6.22 6.57
C ASN A 45 0.64 -6.32 5.25
N ILE A 46 -0.61 -6.77 5.31
CA ILE A 46 -1.45 -6.92 4.13
C ILE A 46 -2.66 -6.00 4.22
N LEU A 47 -2.93 -5.25 3.14
CA LEU A 47 -4.20 -4.56 2.95
C LEU A 47 -5.03 -5.32 1.93
N LYS A 48 -6.21 -5.80 2.34
CA LYS A 48 -7.18 -6.42 1.44
C LYS A 48 -8.17 -5.38 0.95
N PHE A 49 -8.23 -5.19 -0.36
CA PHE A 49 -9.17 -4.29 -1.01
C PHE A 49 -10.03 -5.08 -2.01
N ASN A 50 -11.35 -4.84 -2.01
CA ASN A 50 -12.30 -5.44 -2.96
C ASN A 50 -12.38 -6.97 -2.96
N THR A 51 -11.93 -7.64 -1.89
CA THR A 51 -11.90 -9.10 -1.87
C THR A 51 -12.15 -9.68 -0.48
N ASP A 52 -13.08 -10.65 -0.41
CA ASP A 52 -13.33 -11.47 0.77
C ASP A 52 -12.36 -12.66 0.82
N ILE A 53 -11.05 -12.42 0.61
CA ILE A 53 -10.05 -13.48 0.85
C ILE A 53 -10.02 -13.72 2.36
N THR A 54 -10.85 -14.67 2.79
CA THR A 54 -11.00 -15.13 4.18
C THR A 54 -9.80 -15.94 4.65
N ASN A 55 -8.98 -16.42 3.71
CA ASN A 55 -7.79 -17.18 4.05
C ASN A 55 -6.73 -16.24 4.64
N GLN A 56 -6.22 -16.62 5.80
CA GLN A 56 -5.06 -15.98 6.39
C GLN A 56 -3.84 -16.18 5.48
N VAL A 57 -2.97 -15.17 5.45
CA VAL A 57 -1.66 -15.25 4.81
C VAL A 57 -0.66 -15.39 5.93
N THR A 58 0.20 -16.40 5.82
CA THR A 58 1.18 -16.74 6.84
C THR A 58 2.59 -16.59 6.30
N LEU A 59 3.48 -16.04 7.11
CA LEU A 59 4.92 -16.04 6.88
C LEU A 59 5.56 -16.78 8.06
N ASP A 60 6.35 -17.83 7.79
CA ASP A 60 6.99 -18.64 8.83
C ASP A 60 6.05 -19.16 9.92
N GLU A 61 4.85 -19.59 9.50
CA GLU A 61 3.77 -20.06 10.38
C GLU A 61 3.10 -18.97 11.25
N GLU A 62 3.53 -17.70 11.13
CA GLU A 62 2.90 -16.56 11.76
C GLU A 62 1.92 -15.87 10.81
N ASP A 63 0.72 -15.53 11.31
CA ASP A 63 -0.27 -14.77 10.55
C ASP A 63 0.20 -13.32 10.35
N LEU A 64 0.08 -12.80 9.13
CA LEU A 64 0.36 -11.38 8.87
C LEU A 64 -0.79 -10.48 9.32
N ASP A 65 -0.43 -9.34 9.89
CA ASP A 65 -1.41 -8.32 10.31
C ASP A 65 -2.12 -7.73 9.09
N GLU A 66 -3.45 -7.61 9.20
CA GLU A 66 -4.29 -6.99 8.19
C GLU A 66 -4.49 -5.50 8.51
N LEU A 67 -4.05 -4.62 7.61
CA LEU A 67 -4.22 -3.18 7.78
C LEU A 67 -5.63 -2.73 7.41
N GLU A 68 -6.09 -1.64 8.06
CA GLU A 68 -7.33 -0.96 7.68
C GLU A 68 -7.11 0.03 6.54
N CYS A 69 -5.94 0.68 6.49
CA CYS A 69 -5.55 1.59 5.41
C CYS A 69 -4.04 1.63 5.21
N LEU A 70 -3.61 1.95 3.98
CA LEU A 70 -2.24 2.22 3.59
C LEU A 70 -2.14 3.66 3.05
N MET A 71 -1.10 4.38 3.46
CA MET A 71 -0.78 5.69 2.89
C MET A 71 0.34 5.52 1.86
N TYR A 72 -0.02 5.55 0.57
CA TYR A 72 0.94 5.45 -0.53
C TYR A 72 0.96 6.76 -1.31
N LEU A 73 2.13 7.41 -1.40
CA LEU A 73 2.31 8.68 -2.12
C LEU A 73 1.28 9.77 -1.77
N SER A 74 0.92 9.86 -0.48
CA SER A 74 -0.11 10.78 0.05
C SER A 74 -1.55 10.47 -0.41
N ASN A 75 -1.80 9.27 -0.96
CA ASN A 75 -3.14 8.75 -1.14
C ASN A 75 -3.42 7.71 -0.04
N ILE A 76 -4.58 7.84 0.60
CA ILE A 76 -5.09 6.83 1.52
C ILE A 76 -5.84 5.79 0.69
N ILE A 77 -5.41 4.54 0.81
CA ILE A 77 -6.08 3.37 0.25
C ILE A 77 -6.64 2.59 1.43
N ASP A 78 -7.95 2.47 1.52
CA ASP A 78 -8.63 1.67 2.54
C ASP A 78 -9.15 0.34 1.96
N LYS A 79 -9.77 -0.49 2.81
CA LYS A 79 -10.37 -1.77 2.39
C LYS A 79 -11.51 -1.64 1.37
N GLN A 80 -12.08 -0.45 1.20
CA GLN A 80 -13.13 -0.12 0.23
C GLN A 80 -12.56 0.54 -1.03
N GLY A 81 -11.24 0.74 -1.11
CA GLY A 81 -10.56 1.37 -2.24
C GLY A 81 -10.78 2.85 -2.34
N GLY A 82 -11.34 3.40 -1.27
CA GLY A 82 -11.80 4.77 -1.18
C GLY A 82 -10.62 5.72 -1.04
N SER A 83 -10.00 6.06 -2.15
CA SER A 83 -9.25 7.30 -2.32
C SER A 83 -10.20 8.51 -2.54
N ASP A 84 -11.51 8.27 -2.68
CA ASP A 84 -12.45 9.22 -3.26
C ASP A 84 -12.74 10.42 -2.35
N ALA A 85 -12.88 10.19 -1.04
CA ALA A 85 -13.09 11.27 -0.08
C ALA A 85 -11.85 12.18 0.04
N ASP A 86 -10.66 11.57 0.07
CA ASP A 86 -9.38 12.27 0.25
C ASP A 86 -8.94 13.00 -1.03
N VAL A 87 -9.16 12.39 -2.21
CA VAL A 87 -8.98 13.05 -3.51
C VAL A 87 -9.96 14.21 -3.67
N ASN A 88 -11.22 14.04 -3.28
CA ASN A 88 -12.20 15.12 -3.32
C ASN A 88 -11.84 16.26 -2.35
N ALA A 89 -11.33 15.96 -1.15
CA ALA A 89 -10.87 16.97 -0.21
C ALA A 89 -9.67 17.76 -0.75
N ARG A 90 -8.67 17.06 -1.30
CA ARG A 90 -7.48 17.67 -1.92
C ARG A 90 -7.84 18.51 -3.15
N ASN A 91 -8.74 18.03 -3.99
CA ASN A 91 -9.23 18.77 -5.17
C ASN A 91 -10.01 20.02 -4.74
N GLY A 92 -10.87 19.91 -3.72
CA GLY A 92 -11.56 21.05 -3.12
C GLY A 92 -10.58 22.12 -2.61
N ASN A 93 -9.50 21.70 -1.95
CA ASN A 93 -8.49 22.60 -1.43
C ASN A 93 -7.65 23.27 -2.54
N ALA A 94 -7.28 22.51 -3.58
CA ALA A 94 -6.58 23.04 -4.75
C ALA A 94 -7.43 24.08 -5.51
N ASN A 95 -8.73 23.82 -5.67
CA ASN A 95 -9.66 24.76 -6.28
C ASN A 95 -9.81 26.04 -5.45
N ALA A 96 -9.91 25.93 -4.12
CA ALA A 96 -9.94 27.09 -3.23
C ALA A 96 -8.66 27.94 -3.35
N THR A 97 -7.50 27.29 -3.43
CA THR A 97 -6.20 27.96 -3.57
C THR A 97 -6.06 28.64 -4.94
N PHE A 98 -6.51 27.98 -6.02
CA PHE A 98 -6.54 28.57 -7.37
C PHE A 98 -7.43 29.82 -7.42
N LEU A 99 -8.61 29.78 -6.81
CA LEU A 99 -9.52 30.92 -6.72
C LEU A 99 -8.98 32.09 -5.89
N GLN A 100 -8.14 31.81 -4.88
CA GLN A 100 -7.42 32.85 -4.14
C GLN A 100 -6.34 33.52 -4.99
N LEU A 101 -5.63 32.75 -5.81
CA LEU A 101 -4.60 33.26 -6.73
C LEU A 101 -5.18 34.11 -7.86
N GLU A 102 -6.37 33.78 -8.38
CA GLU A 102 -7.07 34.61 -9.38
C GLU A 102 -7.61 35.94 -8.83
N ASN A 103 -7.72 36.09 -7.50
CA ASN A 103 -8.17 37.31 -6.84
C ASN A 103 -7.02 38.24 -6.40
N ILE A 104 -5.79 37.99 -6.85
CA ILE A 104 -4.61 38.84 -6.68
C ILE A 104 -4.34 39.60 -7.98
#